data_AF-A0A401PQH4-F1
#
_entry.id   AF-A0A401PQH4-F1
#
_cell.length_a   1.000
_cell.length_b   1.000
_cell.length_c   1.000
_cell.angle_alpha   90.00
_cell.angle_beta   90.00
_cell.angle_gamma   90.00
#
_symmetry.space_group_name_H-M   'P 1'
#
loop_
_entity.id
_entity.type
_entity.pdbx_description
1 polymer ?
#
loop_
_entity_poly.entity_id
_entity_poly.type
_entity_poly.pdbx_seq_one_letter_code
_entity_poly.pdbx_strand_id
1 'polypeptide(L)'
;ALSSDLEKRETQQLRMLSQLQEIQNRYDDCMQNRKSAGLEIVDLARQLQESSRVTDRCRAQLKEVEVLRLESEKKKEELKTKAQESIRQWKIKCKKLERDTEKQKEITEQWTEQYNQANKEKEALQGQQTVALRQIENLRKELNDVILKRVQQEEEMRRKDVELNELKSGLLDLDGKLRDSKESLSKLEDDLCKQCMLHMQTKEGKQQLEDELVTLSRQNENDQEKLLEMQRMISELTAIRSELSTKLAEEETSNKEIRKSILEAQAKQAFAQDELASINSQLKLERDAHQQELAGIRSEMQTLRTKHEKNMQEVLREFQQERDKLENNVRELKAELADDKNLAKTQRRQVEKVKTECHKLTEELIQGEAENAKLRRKYHLLKQELEEKGKLAVNGEECARQLEQMTFQLKDQIRRVQTEQETILCAVGKEIDAACDFLSRDPGDKFKAITLTPGLENDPHRWLAEMKTKLQWLCEEVKERDGRELKLRYHLRQCRGQLKELLQDKDSESQLFLEQITKQEHLLEEIHREKRETD
;
A
#
# COMPACT_ATOMS: atom_id res chain seq x y z
N ALA A 1 321.18 49.86 -43.63
CA ALA A 1 319.89 50.53 -43.91
C ALA A 1 318.74 49.57 -44.28
N LEU A 2 319.00 48.34 -44.76
CA LEU A 2 317.94 47.45 -45.31
C LEU A 2 316.94 46.82 -44.32
N SER A 3 317.16 46.90 -43.00
CA SER A 3 316.30 46.18 -42.01
C SER A 3 315.01 46.91 -41.61
N SER A 4 314.95 48.24 -41.72
CA SER A 4 313.85 49.05 -41.14
C SER A 4 312.56 49.08 -41.98
N ASP A 5 312.61 48.61 -43.23
CA ASP A 5 311.50 48.70 -44.18
C ASP A 5 310.65 47.41 -44.26
N LEU A 6 311.13 46.32 -43.65
CA LEU A 6 310.40 45.05 -43.53
C LEU A 6 309.40 45.08 -42.36
N GLU A 7 309.83 45.45 -41.15
CA GLU A 7 308.98 45.50 -39.95
C GLU A 7 307.73 46.41 -40.14
N LYS A 8 307.87 47.49 -40.93
CA LYS A 8 306.77 48.39 -41.27
C LYS A 8 305.71 47.74 -42.17
N ARG A 9 306.10 46.84 -43.08
CA ARG A 9 305.15 46.06 -43.90
C ARG A 9 304.48 44.98 -43.07
N GLU A 10 305.21 44.32 -42.18
CA GLU A 10 304.70 43.23 -41.36
C GLU A 10 303.68 43.73 -40.31
N THR A 11 303.97 44.86 -39.65
CA THR A 11 303.00 45.54 -38.78
C THR A 11 301.79 46.10 -39.54
N GLN A 12 301.94 46.51 -40.81
CA GLN A 12 300.82 46.91 -41.67
C GLN A 12 299.95 45.70 -42.07
N GLN A 13 300.56 44.54 -42.37
CA GLN A 13 299.84 43.30 -42.68
C GLN A 13 299.06 42.77 -41.47
N LEU A 14 299.65 42.78 -40.27
CA LEU A 14 298.94 42.40 -39.03
C LEU A 14 297.74 43.32 -38.76
N ARG A 15 297.87 44.63 -39.02
CA ARG A 15 296.74 45.57 -38.89
C ARG A 15 295.63 45.28 -39.91
N MET A 16 295.98 44.96 -41.17
CA MET A 16 295.01 44.52 -42.17
C MET A 16 294.32 43.19 -41.80
N LEU A 17 295.03 42.23 -41.23
CA LEU A 17 294.45 40.97 -40.75
C LEU A 17 293.45 41.21 -39.62
N SER A 18 293.77 42.07 -38.65
CA SER A 18 292.83 42.41 -37.58
C SER A 18 291.57 43.11 -38.11
N GLN A 19 291.71 43.99 -39.12
CA GLN A 19 290.57 44.62 -39.79
C GLN A 19 289.73 43.62 -40.60
N LEU A 20 290.34 42.66 -41.29
CA LEU A 20 289.61 41.58 -41.98
C LEU A 20 288.85 40.68 -41.00
N GLN A 21 289.45 40.36 -39.85
CA GLN A 21 288.80 39.57 -38.80
C GLN A 21 287.65 40.35 -38.12
N GLU A 22 287.79 41.66 -37.92
CA GLU A 22 286.69 42.51 -37.42
C GLU A 22 285.56 42.64 -38.46
N ILE A 23 285.90 42.78 -39.75
CA ILE A 23 284.92 42.77 -40.86
C ILE A 23 284.20 41.41 -40.93
N GLN A 24 284.91 40.31 -40.73
CA GLN A 24 284.31 38.97 -40.71
C GLN A 24 283.38 38.78 -39.51
N ASN A 25 283.80 39.16 -38.30
CA ASN A 25 282.94 39.13 -37.11
C ASN A 25 281.68 40.00 -37.32
N ARG A 26 281.83 41.24 -37.85
CA ARG A 26 280.70 42.12 -38.19
C ARG A 26 279.81 41.54 -39.30
N TYR A 27 280.37 40.77 -40.23
CA TYR A 27 279.59 40.06 -41.26
C TYR A 27 278.81 38.89 -40.66
N ASP A 28 279.42 38.10 -39.77
CA ASP A 28 278.77 36.99 -39.09
C ASP A 28 277.67 37.49 -38.13
N ASP A 29 277.91 38.57 -37.38
CA ASP A 29 276.88 39.28 -36.61
C ASP A 29 275.76 39.81 -37.52
N CYS A 30 276.09 40.40 -38.68
CA CYS A 30 275.10 40.88 -39.64
C CYS A 30 274.27 39.72 -40.23
N MET A 31 274.91 38.57 -40.51
CA MET A 31 274.26 37.36 -41.00
C MET A 31 273.41 36.68 -39.91
N GLN A 32 273.82 36.76 -38.65
CA GLN A 32 273.06 36.24 -37.51
C GLN A 32 271.86 37.14 -37.18
N ASN A 33 272.03 38.47 -37.21
CA ASN A 33 270.93 39.44 -37.13
C ASN A 33 269.97 39.34 -38.33
N ARG A 34 270.48 39.05 -39.54
CA ARG A 34 269.64 38.74 -40.71
C ARG A 34 268.88 37.43 -40.55
N LYS A 35 269.44 36.43 -39.88
CA LYS A 35 268.75 35.17 -39.55
C LYS A 35 267.67 35.38 -38.49
N SER A 36 267.94 36.12 -37.40
CA SER A 36 266.92 36.42 -36.38
C SER A 36 265.80 37.29 -36.94
N ALA A 37 266.12 38.40 -37.62
CA ALA A 37 265.12 39.22 -38.31
C ALA A 37 264.35 38.42 -39.39
N GLY A 38 264.99 37.46 -40.06
CA GLY A 38 264.32 36.52 -40.97
C GLY A 38 263.31 35.61 -40.28
N LEU A 39 263.63 35.10 -39.09
CA LEU A 39 262.71 34.31 -38.25
C LEU A 39 261.58 35.19 -37.69
N GLU A 40 261.87 36.40 -37.23
CA GLU A 40 260.87 37.38 -36.77
C GLU A 40 259.90 37.77 -37.89
N ILE A 41 260.39 37.98 -39.13
CA ILE A 41 259.53 38.22 -40.30
C ILE A 41 258.64 37.02 -40.60
N VAL A 42 259.16 35.79 -40.50
CA VAL A 42 258.35 34.57 -40.67
C VAL A 42 257.29 34.42 -39.58
N ASP A 43 257.62 34.73 -38.32
CA ASP A 43 256.67 34.68 -37.22
C ASP A 43 255.64 35.81 -37.25
N LEU A 44 256.01 37.02 -37.66
CA LEU A 44 255.07 38.11 -37.94
C LEU A 44 254.16 37.79 -39.12
N ALA A 45 254.68 37.18 -40.20
CA ALA A 45 253.86 36.70 -41.32
C ALA A 45 252.89 35.59 -40.89
N ARG A 46 253.33 34.67 -40.02
CA ARG A 46 252.49 33.63 -39.41
C ARG A 46 251.39 34.21 -38.51
N GLN A 47 251.72 35.21 -37.69
CA GLN A 47 250.75 35.95 -36.87
C GLN A 47 249.76 36.74 -37.73
N LEU A 48 250.22 37.41 -38.79
CA LEU A 48 249.36 38.13 -39.73
C LEU A 48 248.41 37.17 -40.48
N GLN A 49 248.91 36.02 -40.91
CA GLN A 49 248.08 34.99 -41.56
C GLN A 49 247.01 34.45 -40.60
N GLU A 50 247.37 34.14 -39.35
CA GLU A 50 246.40 33.64 -38.37
C GLU A 50 245.41 34.73 -37.93
N SER A 51 245.85 35.99 -37.83
CA SER A 51 244.99 37.17 -37.62
C SER A 51 244.01 37.40 -38.77
N SER A 52 244.45 37.23 -40.03
CA SER A 52 243.54 37.25 -41.19
C SER A 52 242.53 36.10 -41.09
N ARG A 53 242.96 34.87 -40.78
CA ARG A 53 242.05 33.73 -40.56
C ARG A 53 241.07 33.98 -39.41
N VAL A 54 241.47 34.64 -38.32
CA VAL A 54 240.55 35.06 -37.25
C VAL A 54 239.57 36.11 -37.79
N THR A 55 240.04 37.13 -38.50
CA THR A 55 239.21 38.18 -39.09
C THR A 55 238.18 37.63 -40.08
N ASP A 56 238.57 36.69 -40.93
CA ASP A 56 237.68 36.02 -41.88
C ASP A 56 236.70 35.06 -41.20
N ARG A 57 237.10 34.37 -40.12
CA ARG A 57 236.18 33.61 -39.25
C ARG A 57 235.14 34.53 -38.60
N CYS A 58 235.56 35.65 -38.00
CA CYS A 58 234.66 36.64 -37.42
C CYS A 58 233.74 37.29 -38.47
N ARG A 59 234.24 37.55 -39.68
CA ARG A 59 233.46 38.08 -40.82
C ARG A 59 232.42 37.07 -41.32
N ALA A 60 232.75 35.78 -41.36
CA ALA A 60 231.81 34.72 -41.69
C ALA A 60 230.72 34.59 -40.60
N GLN A 61 231.12 34.55 -39.33
CA GLN A 61 230.20 34.52 -38.18
C GLN A 61 229.28 35.74 -38.14
N LEU A 62 229.76 36.95 -38.45
CA LEU A 62 228.93 38.15 -38.49
C LEU A 62 227.88 38.08 -39.61
N LYS A 63 228.24 37.56 -40.79
CA LYS A 63 227.28 37.30 -41.88
C LYS A 63 226.25 36.24 -41.49
N GLU A 64 226.67 35.16 -40.84
CA GLU A 64 225.79 34.09 -40.35
C GLU A 64 224.80 34.63 -39.30
N VAL A 65 225.29 35.40 -38.33
CA VAL A 65 224.45 36.09 -37.33
C VAL A 65 223.50 37.10 -37.97
N GLU A 66 223.91 37.83 -39.01
CA GLU A 66 223.04 38.77 -39.72
C GLU A 66 221.95 38.05 -40.54
N VAL A 67 222.26 36.91 -41.18
CA VAL A 67 221.26 36.04 -41.81
C VAL A 67 220.27 35.50 -40.77
N LEU A 68 220.76 35.00 -39.64
CA LEU A 68 219.91 34.53 -38.53
C LEU A 68 219.05 35.66 -37.93
N ARG A 69 219.57 36.90 -37.87
CA ARG A 69 218.83 38.09 -37.46
C ARG A 69 217.70 38.41 -38.44
N LEU A 70 217.98 38.42 -39.74
CA LEU A 70 216.98 38.66 -40.79
C LEU A 70 215.93 37.55 -40.85
N GLU A 71 216.33 36.28 -40.67
CA GLU A 71 215.39 35.17 -40.52
C GLU A 71 214.51 35.33 -39.28
N SER A 72 215.07 35.73 -38.13
CA SER A 72 214.32 35.96 -36.90
C SER A 72 213.33 37.12 -37.04
N GLU A 73 213.74 38.20 -37.70
CA GLU A 73 212.89 39.35 -38.00
C GLU A 73 211.76 39.00 -38.99
N LYS A 74 212.06 38.19 -40.02
CA LYS A 74 211.05 37.62 -40.92
C LYS A 74 210.07 36.71 -40.16
N LYS A 75 210.56 35.78 -39.32
CA LYS A 75 209.74 34.89 -38.49
C LYS A 75 208.85 35.69 -37.53
N LYS A 76 209.35 36.79 -36.96
CA LYS A 76 208.59 37.72 -36.11
C LYS A 76 207.46 38.43 -36.87
N GLU A 77 207.73 38.98 -38.05
CA GLU A 77 206.71 39.64 -38.87
C GLU A 77 205.70 38.63 -39.46
N GLU A 78 206.13 37.41 -39.78
CA GLU A 78 205.22 36.30 -40.10
C GLU A 78 204.32 35.91 -38.93
N LEU A 79 204.84 35.82 -37.70
CA LEU A 79 204.03 35.54 -36.51
C LEU A 79 203.06 36.68 -36.20
N LYS A 80 203.50 37.94 -36.34
CA LYS A 80 202.68 39.15 -36.17
C LYS A 80 201.54 39.22 -37.19
N THR A 81 201.81 38.93 -38.46
CA THR A 81 200.76 38.88 -39.51
C THR A 81 199.81 37.70 -39.30
N LYS A 82 200.31 36.50 -38.95
CA LYS A 82 199.47 35.35 -38.56
C LYS A 82 198.60 35.66 -37.34
N ALA A 83 199.11 36.40 -36.35
CA ALA A 83 198.35 36.83 -35.17
C ALA A 83 197.31 37.91 -35.51
N GLN A 84 197.65 38.91 -36.32
CA GLN A 84 196.71 39.95 -36.78
C GLN A 84 195.57 39.35 -37.63
N GLU A 85 195.88 38.41 -38.53
CA GLU A 85 194.87 37.70 -39.32
C GLU A 85 194.02 36.79 -38.42
N SER A 86 194.61 36.10 -37.45
CA SER A 86 193.85 35.36 -36.44
C SER A 86 192.88 36.27 -35.67
N ILE A 87 193.34 37.45 -35.22
CA ILE A 87 192.49 38.46 -34.55
C ILE A 87 191.38 38.98 -35.49
N ARG A 88 191.67 39.17 -36.78
CA ARG A 88 190.68 39.55 -37.80
C ARG A 88 189.63 38.46 -37.98
N GLN A 89 190.04 37.19 -38.09
CA GLN A 89 189.13 36.04 -38.19
C GLN A 89 188.29 35.87 -36.93
N TRP A 90 188.87 35.99 -35.73
CA TRP A 90 188.11 35.98 -34.48
C TRP A 90 187.14 37.16 -34.38
N LYS A 91 187.52 38.38 -34.77
CA LYS A 91 186.59 39.54 -34.84
C LYS A 91 185.43 39.31 -35.82
N ILE A 92 185.68 38.70 -36.97
CA ILE A 92 184.63 38.32 -37.94
C ILE A 92 183.74 37.22 -37.36
N LYS A 93 184.31 36.23 -36.66
CA LYS A 93 183.59 35.14 -36.00
C LYS A 93 182.71 35.62 -34.85
N CYS A 94 183.21 36.50 -33.99
CA CYS A 94 182.41 37.15 -32.94
C CYS A 94 181.27 37.97 -33.57
N LYS A 95 181.55 38.84 -34.55
CA LYS A 95 180.50 39.59 -35.27
C LYS A 95 179.52 38.72 -36.05
N LYS A 96 179.87 37.48 -36.39
CA LYS A 96 178.90 36.50 -36.93
C LYS A 96 178.06 35.95 -35.79
N LEU A 97 178.68 35.43 -34.73
CA LEU A 97 177.99 34.88 -33.56
C LEU A 97 177.05 35.90 -32.91
N GLU A 98 177.46 37.16 -32.76
CA GLU A 98 176.62 38.28 -32.27
C GLU A 98 175.33 38.42 -33.09
N ARG A 99 175.43 38.51 -34.42
CA ARG A 99 174.26 38.59 -35.31
C ARG A 99 173.43 37.33 -35.32
N ASP A 100 174.06 36.16 -35.24
CA ASP A 100 173.35 34.89 -35.20
C ASP A 100 172.62 34.74 -33.85
N THR A 101 173.19 35.20 -32.72
CA THR A 101 172.48 35.28 -31.44
C THR A 101 171.36 36.31 -31.45
N GLU A 102 171.52 37.47 -32.08
CA GLU A 102 170.45 38.48 -32.15
C GLU A 102 169.26 37.95 -32.95
N LYS A 103 169.51 37.31 -34.09
CA LYS A 103 168.47 36.60 -34.85
C LYS A 103 167.78 35.50 -34.04
N GLN A 104 168.52 34.76 -33.21
CA GLN A 104 167.92 33.76 -32.33
C GLN A 104 167.06 34.41 -31.24
N LYS A 105 167.42 35.60 -30.72
CA LYS A 105 166.51 36.39 -29.86
C LYS A 105 165.28 36.85 -30.61
N GLU A 106 165.42 37.51 -31.77
CA GLU A 106 164.31 37.99 -32.61
C GLU A 106 163.31 36.86 -32.90
N ILE A 107 163.81 35.67 -33.26
CA ILE A 107 163.01 34.46 -33.48
C ILE A 107 162.35 33.98 -32.18
N THR A 108 163.07 33.98 -31.05
CA THR A 108 162.52 33.57 -29.74
C THR A 108 161.45 34.54 -29.23
N GLU A 109 161.65 35.84 -29.43
CA GLU A 109 160.69 36.90 -29.08
C GLU A 109 159.43 36.79 -29.94
N GLN A 110 159.56 36.59 -31.26
CA GLN A 110 158.43 36.33 -32.15
C GLN A 110 157.66 35.06 -31.76
N TRP A 111 158.34 33.96 -31.45
CA TRP A 111 157.70 32.73 -30.94
C TRP A 111 157.02 32.95 -29.58
N THR A 112 157.62 33.76 -28.70
CA THR A 112 157.05 34.08 -27.38
C THR A 112 155.81 34.96 -27.52
N GLU A 113 155.82 35.95 -28.42
CA GLU A 113 154.65 36.77 -28.73
C GLU A 113 153.51 35.95 -29.34
N GLN A 114 153.82 35.10 -30.33
CA GLN A 114 152.84 34.18 -30.94
C GLN A 114 152.26 33.21 -29.91
N TYR A 115 153.10 32.63 -29.03
CA TYR A 115 152.64 31.76 -27.94
C TYR A 115 151.73 32.50 -26.95
N ASN A 116 152.12 33.72 -26.55
CA ASN A 116 151.31 34.54 -25.64
C ASN A 116 149.98 34.95 -26.28
N GLN A 117 149.96 35.26 -27.58
CA GLN A 117 148.74 35.59 -28.31
C GLN A 117 147.81 34.37 -28.44
N ALA A 118 148.35 33.21 -28.83
CA ALA A 118 147.60 31.96 -28.87
C ALA A 118 147.05 31.56 -27.48
N ASN A 119 147.77 31.84 -26.39
CA ASN A 119 147.26 31.59 -25.05
C ASN A 119 146.14 32.58 -24.64
N LYS A 120 146.21 33.86 -25.02
CA LYS A 120 145.09 34.81 -24.83
C LYS A 120 143.84 34.39 -25.61
N GLU A 121 144.01 33.92 -26.84
CA GLU A 121 142.90 33.43 -27.68
C GLU A 121 142.28 32.16 -27.09
N LYS A 122 143.10 31.23 -26.61
CA LYS A 122 142.66 30.06 -25.83
C LYS A 122 141.90 30.47 -24.56
N GLU A 123 142.39 31.44 -23.80
CA GLU A 123 141.71 31.94 -22.59
C GLU A 123 140.36 32.61 -22.93
N ALA A 124 140.29 33.38 -24.02
CA ALA A 124 139.06 33.97 -24.51
C ALA A 124 138.04 32.90 -24.95
N LEU A 125 138.48 31.87 -25.68
CA LEU A 125 137.66 30.73 -26.09
C LEU A 125 137.19 29.89 -24.89
N GLN A 126 138.05 29.67 -23.88
CA GLN A 126 137.65 29.03 -22.62
C GLN A 126 136.62 29.87 -21.86
N GLY A 127 136.79 31.20 -21.83
CA GLY A 127 135.78 32.13 -21.30
C GLY A 127 134.43 31.97 -21.99
N GLN A 128 134.39 32.04 -23.32
CA GLN A 128 133.18 31.80 -24.12
C GLN A 128 132.57 30.42 -23.87
N GLN A 129 133.39 29.36 -23.78
CA GLN A 129 132.93 28.01 -23.47
C GLN A 129 132.24 27.93 -22.11
N THR A 130 132.79 28.56 -21.06
CA THR A 130 132.15 28.55 -19.73
C THR A 130 130.83 29.33 -19.70
N VAL A 131 130.70 30.41 -20.48
CA VAL A 131 129.44 31.16 -20.63
C VAL A 131 128.40 30.31 -21.37
N ALA A 132 128.78 29.68 -22.49
CA ALA A 132 127.89 28.79 -23.25
C ALA A 132 127.44 27.58 -22.42
N LEU A 133 128.32 26.98 -21.60
CA LEU A 133 127.96 25.89 -20.70
C LEU A 133 126.93 26.33 -19.64
N ARG A 134 127.09 27.53 -19.04
CA ARG A 134 126.09 28.10 -18.11
C ARG A 134 124.75 28.37 -18.78
N GLN A 135 124.75 28.86 -20.02
CA GLN A 135 123.52 29.05 -20.81
C GLN A 135 122.81 27.72 -21.08
N ILE A 136 123.55 26.68 -21.48
CA ILE A 136 123.02 25.32 -21.68
C ILE A 136 122.47 24.75 -20.36
N GLU A 137 123.13 24.98 -19.22
CA GLU A 137 122.66 24.52 -17.92
C GLU A 137 121.37 25.22 -17.46
N ASN A 138 121.26 26.53 -17.71
CA ASN A 138 120.03 27.29 -17.43
C ASN A 138 118.86 26.84 -18.32
N LEU A 139 119.08 26.71 -19.63
CA LEU A 139 118.07 26.20 -20.58
C LEU A 139 117.61 24.77 -20.22
N ARG A 140 118.50 23.93 -19.67
CA ARG A 140 118.13 22.60 -19.14
C ARG A 140 117.24 22.68 -17.90
N LYS A 141 117.47 23.65 -17.01
CA LYS A 141 116.62 23.87 -15.82
C LYS A 141 115.25 24.39 -16.24
N GLU A 142 115.21 25.39 -17.12
CA GLU A 142 113.96 25.93 -17.69
C GLU A 142 113.15 24.85 -18.42
N LEU A 143 113.81 23.99 -19.22
CA LEU A 143 113.16 22.85 -19.87
C LEU A 143 112.60 21.84 -18.86
N ASN A 144 113.35 21.51 -17.81
CA ASN A 144 112.88 20.61 -16.74
C ASN A 144 111.68 21.21 -15.98
N ASP A 145 111.68 22.50 -15.69
CA ASP A 145 110.56 23.20 -15.04
C ASP A 145 109.30 23.20 -15.92
N VAL A 146 109.46 23.35 -17.25
CA VAL A 146 108.35 23.25 -18.22
C VAL A 146 107.82 21.81 -18.30
N ILE A 147 108.70 20.80 -18.33
CA ILE A 147 108.30 19.39 -18.30
C ILE A 147 107.55 19.05 -17.00
N LEU A 148 108.04 19.48 -15.84
CA LEU A 148 107.41 19.24 -14.55
C LEU A 148 106.01 19.86 -14.47
N LYS A 149 105.87 21.12 -14.90
CA LYS A 149 104.56 21.80 -15.00
C LYS A 149 103.61 21.08 -15.96
N ARG A 150 104.13 20.54 -17.07
CA ARG A 150 103.33 19.78 -18.04
C ARG A 150 102.82 18.44 -17.47
N VAL A 151 103.66 17.71 -16.74
CA VAL A 151 103.26 16.49 -16.04
C VAL A 151 102.16 16.78 -15.01
N GLN A 152 102.34 17.81 -14.18
CA GLN A 152 101.33 18.23 -13.18
C GLN A 152 99.99 18.60 -13.82
N GLN A 153 100.00 19.28 -14.98
CA GLN A 153 98.79 19.57 -15.76
C GLN A 153 98.12 18.30 -16.31
N GLU A 154 98.90 17.31 -16.77
CA GLU A 154 98.36 16.05 -17.27
C GLU A 154 97.76 15.18 -16.14
N GLU A 155 98.37 15.21 -14.94
CA GLU A 155 97.83 14.60 -13.72
C GLU A 155 96.57 15.29 -13.20
N GLU A 156 96.46 16.61 -13.35
CA GLU A 156 95.23 17.36 -13.03
C GLU A 156 94.11 17.06 -14.04
N MET A 157 94.42 16.97 -15.34
CA MET A 157 93.46 16.56 -16.35
C MET A 157 92.98 15.13 -16.13
N ARG A 158 93.88 14.16 -15.86
CA ARG A 158 93.46 12.78 -15.56
C ARG A 158 92.57 12.67 -14.33
N ARG A 159 92.80 13.48 -13.28
CA ARG A 159 91.91 13.52 -12.11
C ARG A 159 90.51 14.02 -12.50
N LYS A 160 90.43 15.11 -13.25
CA LYS A 160 89.15 15.65 -13.76
C LYS A 160 88.44 14.67 -14.70
N ASP A 161 89.17 13.92 -15.54
CA ASP A 161 88.59 12.88 -16.39
C ASP A 161 88.02 11.71 -15.57
N VAL A 162 88.66 11.33 -14.46
CA VAL A 162 88.14 10.32 -13.51
C VAL A 162 86.89 10.85 -12.81
N GLU A 163 86.96 12.03 -12.17
CA GLU A 163 85.82 12.69 -11.51
C GLU A 163 84.61 12.82 -12.46
N LEU A 164 84.85 13.22 -13.71
CA LEU A 164 83.83 13.39 -14.75
C LEU A 164 83.22 12.04 -15.19
N ASN A 165 83.98 10.95 -15.17
CA ASN A 165 83.46 9.61 -15.47
C ASN A 165 82.72 8.98 -14.28
N GLU A 166 83.16 9.24 -13.05
CA GLU A 166 82.42 8.89 -11.82
C GLU A 166 81.06 9.62 -11.78
N LEU A 167 81.05 10.92 -12.07
CA LEU A 167 79.81 11.72 -12.19
C LEU A 167 78.89 11.21 -13.30
N LYS A 168 79.42 10.81 -14.47
CA LYS A 168 78.61 10.14 -15.52
C LYS A 168 78.02 8.83 -15.04
N SER A 169 78.79 8.01 -14.32
CA SER A 169 78.29 6.74 -13.77
C SER A 169 77.16 7.00 -12.77
N GLY A 170 77.34 7.98 -11.86
CA GLY A 170 76.31 8.40 -10.92
C GLY A 170 75.04 8.94 -11.60
N LEU A 171 75.19 9.67 -12.72
CA LEU A 171 74.05 10.14 -13.52
C LEU A 171 73.30 8.99 -14.21
N LEU A 172 73.99 7.97 -14.73
CA LEU A 172 73.37 6.78 -15.31
C LEU A 172 72.62 5.97 -14.24
N ASP A 173 73.24 5.78 -13.07
CA ASP A 173 72.63 5.18 -11.88
C ASP A 173 71.35 5.90 -11.43
N LEU A 174 71.36 7.24 -11.50
CA LEU A 174 70.22 8.07 -11.12
C LEU A 174 69.12 8.07 -12.19
N ASP A 175 69.44 8.04 -13.48
CA ASP A 175 68.43 7.88 -14.54
C ASP A 175 67.79 6.48 -14.51
N GLY A 176 68.56 5.44 -14.18
CA GLY A 176 68.03 4.10 -13.86
C GLY A 176 67.02 4.16 -12.71
N LYS A 177 67.42 4.68 -11.54
CA LYS A 177 66.53 4.84 -10.38
C LYS A 177 65.31 5.73 -10.66
N LEU A 178 65.44 6.75 -11.52
CA LEU A 178 64.33 7.60 -11.96
C LEU A 178 63.35 6.84 -12.87
N ARG A 179 63.86 5.95 -13.72
CA ARG A 179 63.08 5.09 -14.62
C ARG A 179 62.33 4.01 -13.85
N ASP A 180 63.00 3.32 -12.94
CA ASP A 180 62.40 2.35 -12.02
C ASP A 180 61.32 3.00 -11.15
N SER A 181 61.60 4.21 -10.64
CA SER A 181 60.64 5.03 -9.90
C SER A 181 59.40 5.37 -10.75
N LYS A 182 59.58 5.86 -11.98
CA LYS A 182 58.47 6.12 -12.92
C LYS A 182 57.65 4.87 -13.24
N GLU A 183 58.29 3.71 -13.43
CA GLU A 183 57.58 2.45 -13.67
C GLU A 183 56.78 2.01 -12.42
N SER A 184 57.33 2.20 -11.22
CA SER A 184 56.61 1.94 -9.97
C SER A 184 55.44 2.90 -9.75
N LEU A 185 55.59 4.19 -10.09
CA LEU A 185 54.52 5.18 -10.06
C LEU A 185 53.41 4.82 -11.07
N SER A 186 53.75 4.49 -12.32
CA SER A 186 52.76 4.07 -13.32
C SER A 186 51.97 2.83 -12.87
N LYS A 187 52.60 1.87 -12.20
CA LYS A 187 51.92 0.70 -11.62
C LYS A 187 50.99 1.08 -10.47
N LEU A 188 51.40 2.01 -9.61
CA LEU A 188 50.57 2.54 -8.52
C LEU A 188 49.41 3.40 -9.05
N GLU A 189 49.59 4.13 -10.15
CA GLU A 189 48.53 4.86 -10.85
C GLU A 189 47.51 3.90 -11.50
N ASP A 190 47.98 2.85 -12.18
CA ASP A 190 47.14 1.76 -12.70
C ASP A 190 46.34 1.08 -11.58
N ASP A 191 46.99 0.73 -10.48
CA ASP A 191 46.33 0.06 -9.34
C ASP A 191 45.38 1.01 -8.59
N LEU A 192 45.71 2.29 -8.46
CA LEU A 192 44.79 3.31 -7.94
C LEU A 192 43.57 3.47 -8.85
N CYS A 193 43.75 3.45 -10.18
CA CYS A 193 42.65 3.49 -11.14
C CYS A 193 41.74 2.25 -10.99
N LYS A 194 42.31 1.05 -10.87
CA LYS A 194 41.56 -0.19 -10.58
C LYS A 194 40.80 -0.09 -9.25
N GLN A 195 41.43 0.42 -8.20
CA GLN A 195 40.77 0.62 -6.89
C GLN A 195 39.65 1.66 -6.95
N CYS A 196 39.80 2.74 -7.71
CA CYS A 196 38.72 3.71 -7.95
C CYS A 196 37.52 3.08 -8.68
N MET A 197 37.78 2.26 -9.71
CA MET A 197 36.73 1.51 -10.43
C MET A 197 36.00 0.52 -9.51
N LEU A 198 36.74 -0.27 -8.72
CA LEU A 198 36.17 -1.20 -7.74
C LEU A 198 35.39 -0.47 -6.63
N HIS A 199 35.87 0.68 -6.17
CA HIS A 199 35.19 1.51 -5.18
C HIS A 199 33.87 2.09 -5.74
N MET A 200 33.87 2.56 -6.99
CA MET A 200 32.65 3.01 -7.66
C MET A 200 31.63 1.87 -7.80
N GLN A 201 32.04 0.69 -8.29
CA GLN A 201 31.17 -0.49 -8.37
C GLN A 201 30.62 -0.91 -7.00
N THR A 202 31.46 -0.89 -5.96
CA THR A 202 31.05 -1.21 -4.58
C THR A 202 30.06 -0.18 -4.03
N LYS A 203 30.25 1.10 -4.37
CA LYS A 203 29.35 2.20 -3.98
C LYS A 203 28.01 2.14 -4.72
N GLU A 204 28.02 1.79 -6.01
CA GLU A 204 26.81 1.59 -6.83
C GLU A 204 26.01 0.39 -6.31
N GLY A 205 26.68 -0.76 -6.07
CA GLY A 205 26.05 -1.93 -5.45
C GLY A 205 25.55 -1.66 -4.03
N LYS A 206 26.27 -0.85 -3.23
CA LYS A 206 25.78 -0.40 -1.92
C LYS A 206 24.52 0.47 -2.04
N GLN A 207 24.48 1.42 -2.98
CA GLN A 207 23.30 2.25 -3.20
C GLN A 207 22.10 1.41 -3.63
N GLN A 208 22.30 0.46 -4.56
CA GLN A 208 21.25 -0.48 -4.98
C GLN A 208 20.71 -1.30 -3.80
N LEU A 209 21.59 -1.83 -2.95
CA LEU A 209 21.18 -2.54 -1.74
C LEU A 209 20.48 -1.64 -0.72
N GLU A 210 20.88 -0.38 -0.55
CA GLU A 210 20.20 0.58 0.32
C GLU A 210 18.81 0.96 -0.23
N ASP A 211 18.68 1.16 -1.54
CA ASP A 211 17.40 1.41 -2.21
C ASP A 211 16.47 0.20 -2.10
N GLU A 212 16.98 -1.02 -2.33
CA GLU A 212 16.25 -2.28 -2.10
C GLU A 212 15.79 -2.40 -0.64
N LEU A 213 16.66 -2.15 0.33
CA LEU A 213 16.34 -2.22 1.77
C LEU A 213 15.26 -1.18 2.15
N VAL A 214 15.28 0.02 1.56
CA VAL A 214 14.21 1.02 1.72
C VAL A 214 12.89 0.52 1.11
N THR A 215 12.91 -0.06 -0.09
CA THR A 215 11.67 -0.62 -0.69
C THR A 215 11.10 -1.79 0.12
N LEU A 216 11.95 -2.69 0.62
CA LEU A 216 11.56 -3.81 1.49
C LEU A 216 11.06 -3.34 2.86
N SER A 217 11.68 -2.31 3.45
CA SER A 217 11.21 -1.73 4.72
C SER A 217 9.81 -1.14 4.54
N ARG A 218 9.60 -0.33 3.51
CA ARG A 218 8.29 0.20 3.14
C ARG A 218 7.28 -0.90 2.81
N GLN A 219 7.68 -1.95 2.09
CA GLN A 219 6.83 -3.10 1.79
C GLN A 219 6.35 -3.77 3.09
N ASN A 220 7.29 -4.03 4.01
CA ASN A 220 7.00 -4.61 5.32
C ASN A 220 6.12 -3.70 6.19
N GLU A 221 6.31 -2.38 6.18
CA GLU A 221 5.41 -1.42 6.85
C GLU A 221 3.98 -1.50 6.29
N ASN A 222 3.83 -1.50 4.96
CA ASN A 222 2.51 -1.63 4.31
C ASN A 222 1.85 -2.98 4.61
N ASP A 223 2.62 -4.07 4.70
CA ASP A 223 2.11 -5.40 5.03
C ASP A 223 1.81 -5.57 6.53
N GLN A 224 2.53 -4.87 7.40
CA GLN A 224 2.25 -4.73 8.84
C GLN A 224 0.95 -3.93 9.07
N GLU A 225 0.71 -2.84 8.33
CA GLU A 225 -0.55 -2.07 8.37
C GLU A 225 -1.75 -2.94 7.94
N LYS A 226 -1.63 -3.67 6.82
CA LYS A 226 -2.65 -4.64 6.37
C LYS A 226 -2.91 -5.71 7.43
N LEU A 227 -1.88 -6.22 8.10
CA LEU A 227 -2.01 -7.22 9.16
C LEU A 227 -2.78 -6.65 10.36
N LEU A 228 -2.50 -5.41 10.78
CA LEU A 228 -3.21 -4.72 11.86
C LEU A 228 -4.67 -4.42 11.49
N GLU A 229 -4.93 -4.02 10.24
CA GLU A 229 -6.29 -3.84 9.71
C GLU A 229 -7.08 -5.17 9.64
N MET A 230 -6.43 -6.26 9.24
CA MET A 230 -7.02 -7.61 9.31
C MET A 230 -7.28 -8.04 10.76
N GLN A 231 -6.38 -7.77 11.71
CA GLN A 231 -6.61 -8.04 13.13
C GLN A 231 -7.76 -7.20 13.70
N ARG A 232 -7.89 -5.94 13.29
CA ARG A 232 -9.03 -5.07 13.61
C ARG A 232 -10.34 -5.67 13.09
N MET A 233 -10.42 -6.01 11.81
CA MET A 233 -11.59 -6.66 11.20
C MET A 233 -11.94 -8.00 11.87
N ILE A 234 -10.94 -8.84 12.22
CA ILE A 234 -11.17 -10.10 12.93
C ILE A 234 -11.72 -9.86 14.35
N SER A 235 -11.28 -8.79 15.01
CA SER A 235 -11.77 -8.40 16.33
C SER A 235 -13.21 -7.88 16.26
N GLU A 236 -13.52 -7.01 15.29
CA GLU A 236 -14.86 -6.51 15.00
C GLU A 236 -15.84 -7.65 14.64
N LEU A 237 -15.45 -8.54 13.73
CA LEU A 237 -16.22 -9.73 13.38
C LEU A 237 -16.39 -10.70 14.56
N THR A 238 -15.41 -10.78 15.46
CA THR A 238 -15.52 -11.60 16.69
C THR A 238 -16.49 -10.98 17.68
N ALA A 239 -16.47 -9.65 17.85
CA ALA A 239 -17.45 -8.92 18.66
C ALA A 239 -18.87 -9.09 18.09
N ILE A 240 -19.08 -8.85 16.80
CA ILE A 240 -20.35 -9.07 16.10
C ILE A 240 -20.83 -10.51 16.27
N ARG A 241 -19.95 -11.51 16.09
CA ARG A 241 -20.29 -12.92 16.32
C ARG A 241 -20.70 -13.20 17.77
N SER A 242 -20.05 -12.55 18.75
CA SER A 242 -20.43 -12.69 20.17
C SER A 242 -21.79 -12.04 20.46
N GLU A 243 -22.07 -10.85 19.94
CA GLU A 243 -23.39 -10.20 20.05
C GLU A 243 -24.51 -11.00 19.37
N LEU A 244 -24.24 -11.57 18.19
CA LEU A 244 -25.21 -12.44 17.51
C LEU A 244 -25.45 -13.73 18.31
N SER A 245 -24.42 -14.23 19.02
CA SER A 245 -24.55 -15.40 19.89
C SER A 245 -25.34 -15.09 21.16
N THR A 246 -25.16 -13.91 21.78
CA THR A 246 -25.99 -13.50 22.94
C THR A 246 -27.42 -13.22 22.52
N LYS A 247 -27.64 -12.48 21.43
CA LYS A 247 -28.99 -12.23 20.87
C LYS A 247 -29.70 -13.52 20.48
N LEU A 248 -28.99 -14.50 19.92
CA LEU A 248 -29.56 -15.83 19.65
C LEU A 248 -29.93 -16.59 20.92
N ALA A 249 -29.12 -16.50 21.98
CA ALA A 249 -29.42 -17.11 23.27
C ALA A 249 -30.62 -16.43 23.98
N GLU A 250 -30.72 -15.10 23.89
CA GLU A 250 -31.84 -14.28 24.37
C GLU A 250 -33.14 -14.62 23.64
N GLU A 251 -33.10 -14.71 22.30
CA GLU A 251 -34.24 -15.17 21.50
C GLU A 251 -34.59 -16.63 21.79
N GLU A 252 -33.61 -17.51 22.04
CA GLU A 252 -33.88 -18.88 22.47
C GLU A 252 -34.58 -18.95 23.83
N THR A 253 -34.22 -18.11 24.81
CA THR A 253 -34.90 -18.09 26.12
C THR A 253 -36.30 -17.48 26.00
N SER A 254 -36.45 -16.37 25.27
CA SER A 254 -37.73 -15.77 24.89
C SER A 254 -38.67 -16.78 24.22
N ASN A 255 -38.18 -17.52 23.22
CA ASN A 255 -38.96 -18.54 22.49
C ASN A 255 -39.36 -19.72 23.40
N LYS A 256 -38.49 -20.15 24.33
CA LYS A 256 -38.81 -21.17 25.35
C LYS A 256 -39.89 -20.68 26.32
N GLU A 257 -39.84 -19.42 26.72
CA GLU A 257 -40.82 -18.80 27.64
C GLU A 257 -42.17 -18.54 26.96
N ILE A 258 -42.17 -18.07 25.71
CA ILE A 258 -43.37 -17.97 24.85
C ILE A 258 -44.01 -19.34 24.66
N ARG A 259 -43.24 -20.40 24.36
CA ARG A 259 -43.77 -21.77 24.27
C ARG A 259 -44.41 -22.24 25.57
N LYS A 260 -43.80 -21.95 26.72
CA LYS A 260 -44.37 -22.24 28.04
C LYS A 260 -45.70 -21.50 28.26
N SER A 261 -45.75 -20.21 27.91
CA SER A 261 -46.98 -19.41 27.97
C SER A 261 -48.08 -19.94 27.04
N ILE A 262 -47.72 -20.39 25.83
CA ILE A 262 -48.65 -21.03 24.88
C ILE A 262 -49.21 -22.35 25.45
N LEU A 263 -48.37 -23.20 26.06
CA LEU A 263 -48.81 -24.44 26.70
C LEU A 263 -49.73 -24.17 27.90
N GLU A 264 -49.42 -23.15 28.72
CA GLU A 264 -50.30 -22.72 29.83
C GLU A 264 -51.63 -22.14 29.34
N ALA A 265 -51.63 -21.41 28.21
CA ALA A 265 -52.84 -20.89 27.57
C ALA A 265 -53.68 -22.01 26.96
N GLN A 266 -53.05 -23.01 26.30
CA GLN A 266 -53.71 -24.19 25.77
C GLN A 266 -54.33 -25.05 26.89
N ALA A 267 -53.64 -25.22 28.02
CA ALA A 267 -54.20 -25.91 29.19
C ALA A 267 -55.43 -25.19 29.77
N LYS A 268 -55.39 -23.85 29.87
CA LYS A 268 -56.54 -23.04 30.29
C LYS A 268 -57.69 -23.10 29.28
N GLN A 269 -57.38 -23.12 27.97
CA GLN A 269 -58.38 -23.27 26.92
C GLN A 269 -59.05 -24.66 26.95
N ALA A 270 -58.27 -25.73 27.14
CA ALA A 270 -58.80 -27.08 27.27
C ALA A 270 -59.73 -27.20 28.50
N PHE A 271 -59.30 -26.69 29.66
CA PHE A 271 -60.12 -26.64 30.86
C PHE A 271 -61.45 -25.89 30.63
N ALA A 272 -61.41 -24.71 29.99
CA ALA A 272 -62.61 -23.95 29.66
C ALA A 272 -63.49 -24.65 28.59
N GLN A 273 -62.91 -25.47 27.71
CA GLN A 273 -63.65 -26.31 26.76
C GLN A 273 -64.34 -27.49 27.46
N ASP A 274 -63.70 -28.12 28.46
CA ASP A 274 -64.31 -29.17 29.28
C ASP A 274 -65.44 -28.61 30.17
N GLU A 275 -65.27 -27.41 30.76
CA GLU A 275 -66.35 -26.70 31.46
C GLU A 275 -67.53 -26.39 30.51
N LEU A 276 -67.25 -25.88 29.30
CA LEU A 276 -68.28 -25.64 28.28
C LEU A 276 -68.95 -26.93 27.79
N ALA A 277 -68.24 -28.06 27.71
CA ALA A 277 -68.78 -29.35 27.33
C ALA A 277 -69.69 -29.94 28.44
N SER A 278 -69.29 -29.76 29.70
CA SER A 278 -70.11 -30.10 30.88
C SER A 278 -71.39 -29.27 30.92
N ILE A 279 -71.28 -27.94 30.81
CA ILE A 279 -72.42 -27.01 30.78
C ILE A 279 -73.35 -27.30 29.59
N ASN A 280 -72.82 -27.58 28.39
CA ASN A 280 -73.65 -27.97 27.24
C ASN A 280 -74.34 -29.32 27.47
N SER A 281 -73.71 -30.28 28.12
CA SER A 281 -74.32 -31.58 28.44
C SER A 281 -75.48 -31.41 29.43
N GLN A 282 -75.32 -30.55 30.44
CA GLN A 282 -76.35 -30.23 31.42
C GLN A 282 -77.52 -29.42 30.79
N LEU A 283 -77.22 -28.42 29.96
CA LEU A 283 -78.22 -27.71 29.14
C LEU A 283 -78.92 -28.61 28.13
N LYS A 284 -78.24 -29.66 27.63
CA LYS A 284 -78.86 -30.64 26.76
C LYS A 284 -79.83 -31.52 27.54
N LEU A 285 -79.47 -31.99 28.74
CA LEU A 285 -80.36 -32.75 29.60
C LEU A 285 -81.63 -31.96 29.95
N GLU A 286 -81.53 -30.67 30.29
CA GLU A 286 -82.73 -29.83 30.51
C GLU A 286 -83.56 -29.63 29.23
N ARG A 287 -82.91 -29.43 28.07
CA ARG A 287 -83.63 -29.36 26.78
C ARG A 287 -84.34 -30.66 26.43
N ASP A 288 -83.65 -31.79 26.53
CA ASP A 288 -84.19 -33.11 26.22
C ASP A 288 -85.36 -33.44 27.19
N ALA A 289 -85.25 -33.07 28.48
CA ALA A 289 -86.34 -33.19 29.46
C ALA A 289 -87.55 -32.30 29.10
N HIS A 290 -87.37 -31.00 28.89
CA HIS A 290 -88.46 -30.10 28.48
C HIS A 290 -89.06 -30.48 27.12
N GLN A 291 -88.26 -31.03 26.20
CA GLN A 291 -88.73 -31.50 24.91
C GLN A 291 -89.51 -32.83 25.04
N GLN A 292 -89.21 -33.65 26.04
CA GLN A 292 -89.99 -34.82 26.44
C GLN A 292 -91.29 -34.44 27.18
N GLU A 293 -91.27 -33.41 28.05
CA GLU A 293 -92.48 -32.83 28.67
C GLU A 293 -93.40 -32.22 27.60
N LEU A 294 -92.86 -31.43 26.67
CA LEU A 294 -93.60 -30.88 25.54
C LEU A 294 -94.10 -31.97 24.58
N ALA A 295 -93.37 -33.08 24.42
CA ALA A 295 -93.86 -34.25 23.69
C ALA A 295 -95.00 -34.95 24.45
N GLY A 296 -94.91 -35.06 25.77
CA GLY A 296 -95.97 -35.53 26.67
C GLY A 296 -97.24 -34.71 26.50
N ILE A 297 -97.17 -33.41 26.78
CA ILE A 297 -98.29 -32.45 26.63
C ILE A 297 -98.82 -32.43 25.19
N ARG A 298 -97.97 -32.56 24.15
CA ARG A 298 -98.44 -32.71 22.76
C ARG A 298 -99.15 -34.03 22.51
N SER A 299 -98.71 -35.13 23.13
CA SER A 299 -99.38 -36.43 23.02
C SER A 299 -100.69 -36.46 23.81
N GLU A 300 -100.78 -35.74 24.92
CA GLU A 300 -102.01 -35.53 25.68
C GLU A 300 -102.97 -34.61 24.91
N MET A 301 -102.50 -33.51 24.33
CA MET A 301 -103.25 -32.71 23.35
C MET A 301 -103.73 -33.55 22.16
N GLN A 302 -102.88 -34.41 21.59
CA GLN A 302 -103.22 -35.24 20.42
C GLN A 302 -104.18 -36.38 20.79
N THR A 303 -104.09 -36.96 21.98
CA THR A 303 -105.02 -37.99 22.48
C THR A 303 -106.32 -37.39 22.99
N LEU A 304 -106.32 -36.23 23.64
CA LEU A 304 -107.52 -35.44 23.94
C LEU A 304 -108.18 -34.94 22.66
N ARG A 305 -107.44 -34.48 21.66
CA ARG A 305 -107.97 -34.10 20.35
C ARG A 305 -108.54 -35.29 19.62
N THR A 306 -107.84 -36.42 19.52
CA THR A 306 -108.39 -37.62 18.86
C THR A 306 -109.48 -38.31 19.67
N LYS A 307 -109.54 -38.12 21.00
CA LYS A 307 -110.67 -38.52 21.84
C LYS A 307 -111.84 -37.56 21.70
N HIS A 308 -111.62 -36.26 21.58
CA HIS A 308 -112.65 -35.27 21.28
C HIS A 308 -113.17 -35.42 19.86
N GLU A 309 -112.32 -35.78 18.89
CA GLU A 309 -112.67 -35.99 17.49
C GLU A 309 -113.30 -37.36 17.26
N LYS A 310 -112.92 -38.40 18.03
CA LYS A 310 -113.70 -39.63 18.16
C LYS A 310 -115.03 -39.37 18.85
N ASN A 311 -115.07 -38.66 19.98
CA ASN A 311 -116.32 -38.29 20.64
C ASN A 311 -117.19 -37.39 19.74
N MET A 312 -116.61 -36.55 18.89
CA MET A 312 -117.34 -35.73 17.92
C MET A 312 -117.83 -36.58 16.75
N GLN A 313 -117.06 -37.56 16.27
CA GLN A 313 -117.53 -38.55 15.29
C GLN A 313 -118.54 -39.53 15.88
N GLU A 314 -118.49 -39.80 17.18
CA GLU A 314 -119.38 -40.67 17.94
C GLU A 314 -120.67 -39.93 18.27
N VAL A 315 -120.60 -38.66 18.66
CA VAL A 315 -121.73 -37.72 18.79
C VAL A 315 -122.29 -37.32 17.43
N LEU A 316 -121.51 -37.28 16.35
CA LEU A 316 -122.03 -37.14 14.98
C LEU A 316 -122.64 -38.44 14.46
N ARG A 317 -122.10 -39.61 14.84
CA ARG A 317 -122.72 -40.92 14.58
C ARG A 317 -123.97 -41.11 15.43
N GLU A 318 -124.04 -40.57 16.63
CA GLU A 318 -125.22 -40.55 17.48
C GLU A 318 -126.20 -39.48 17.02
N PHE A 319 -125.77 -38.31 16.54
CA PHE A 319 -126.64 -37.37 15.83
C PHE A 319 -127.03 -37.87 14.44
N GLN A 320 -126.32 -38.81 13.82
CA GLN A 320 -126.72 -39.45 12.57
C GLN A 320 -127.51 -40.73 12.82
N GLN A 321 -127.37 -41.41 13.95
CA GLN A 321 -128.30 -42.45 14.39
C GLN A 321 -129.56 -41.82 14.97
N GLU A 322 -129.50 -40.68 15.66
CA GLU A 322 -130.67 -39.89 16.08
C GLU A 322 -131.24 -39.09 14.93
N ARG A 323 -130.48 -38.58 13.95
CA ARG A 323 -131.06 -38.05 12.71
C ARG A 323 -131.67 -39.17 11.88
N ASP A 324 -131.02 -40.33 11.72
CA ASP A 324 -131.56 -41.41 10.90
C ASP A 324 -132.65 -42.17 11.65
N LYS A 325 -132.69 -42.16 12.99
CA LYS A 325 -133.89 -42.47 13.80
C LYS A 325 -134.91 -41.36 13.73
N LEU A 326 -134.58 -40.07 13.67
CA LEU A 326 -135.55 -38.99 13.51
C LEU A 326 -136.05 -38.88 12.07
N GLU A 327 -135.34 -39.45 11.10
CA GLU A 327 -135.67 -39.49 9.67
C GLU A 327 -136.25 -40.85 9.26
N ASN A 328 -135.98 -41.91 10.02
CA ASN A 328 -136.84 -43.08 10.12
C ASN A 328 -138.12 -42.70 10.84
N ASN A 329 -138.10 -42.10 12.04
CA ASN A 329 -139.27 -41.55 12.73
C ASN A 329 -139.94 -40.41 11.94
N VAL A 330 -139.31 -39.76 10.96
CA VAL A 330 -139.97 -38.82 10.02
C VAL A 330 -140.26 -39.49 8.67
N ARG A 331 -139.87 -40.75 8.44
CA ARG A 331 -140.46 -41.63 7.41
C ARG A 331 -141.62 -42.45 7.97
N GLU A 332 -141.60 -42.75 9.26
CA GLU A 332 -142.67 -43.33 10.07
C GLU A 332 -143.65 -42.21 10.40
N LEU A 333 -143.30 -41.05 10.95
CA LEU A 333 -144.18 -39.85 10.95
C LEU A 333 -144.43 -39.24 9.54
N LYS A 334 -143.97 -39.87 8.44
CA LYS A 334 -144.53 -39.63 7.08
C LYS A 334 -145.37 -40.80 6.57
N ALA A 335 -145.20 -42.01 7.09
CA ALA A 335 -146.08 -43.15 6.90
C ALA A 335 -147.33 -43.01 7.78
N GLU A 336 -147.20 -42.66 9.06
CA GLU A 336 -148.19 -42.15 10.01
C GLU A 336 -148.67 -40.73 9.67
N LEU A 337 -148.00 -39.89 8.87
CA LEU A 337 -148.66 -38.70 8.27
C LEU A 337 -149.30 -38.99 6.91
N ALA A 338 -148.97 -40.11 6.25
CA ALA A 338 -149.76 -40.66 5.15
C ALA A 338 -150.99 -41.39 5.72
N ASP A 339 -150.81 -42.08 6.83
CA ASP A 339 -151.80 -42.83 7.57
C ASP A 339 -152.52 -42.00 8.63
N ASP A 340 -152.11 -40.77 8.92
CA ASP A 340 -152.93 -39.66 9.44
C ASP A 340 -153.42 -38.74 8.32
N LYS A 341 -152.90 -38.84 7.08
CA LYS A 341 -153.68 -38.39 5.92
C LYS A 341 -154.78 -39.39 5.58
N ASN A 342 -154.68 -40.65 5.99
CA ASN A 342 -155.72 -41.66 5.81
C ASN A 342 -156.56 -41.82 7.08
N LEU A 343 -155.99 -41.71 8.27
CA LEU A 343 -156.65 -41.69 9.57
C LEU A 343 -157.17 -40.31 9.90
N ALA A 344 -156.65 -39.19 9.40
CA ALA A 344 -157.35 -37.89 9.38
C ALA A 344 -157.97 -37.55 8.01
N LYS A 345 -158.13 -38.53 7.10
CA LYS A 345 -159.28 -38.60 6.17
C LYS A 345 -160.42 -39.43 6.78
N THR A 346 -160.10 -40.53 7.45
CA THR A 346 -161.05 -41.40 8.13
C THR A 346 -161.57 -40.76 9.39
N GLN A 347 -160.77 -39.98 10.11
CA GLN A 347 -161.12 -39.01 11.15
C GLN A 347 -161.41 -37.62 10.59
N ARG A 348 -161.24 -37.29 9.29
CA ARG A 348 -162.09 -36.21 8.72
C ARG A 348 -163.48 -36.73 8.38
N ARG A 349 -163.67 -38.02 8.15
CA ARG A 349 -165.00 -38.66 8.10
C ARG A 349 -165.54 -38.94 9.50
N GLN A 350 -164.69 -39.25 10.49
CA GLN A 350 -165.06 -39.48 11.89
C GLN A 350 -165.12 -38.19 12.68
N VAL A 351 -164.42 -37.10 12.29
CA VAL A 351 -164.60 -35.75 12.84
C VAL A 351 -165.56 -34.92 12.00
N GLU A 352 -165.85 -35.16 10.71
CA GLU A 352 -167.08 -34.61 10.13
C GLU A 352 -168.32 -35.43 10.56
N LYS A 353 -168.19 -36.72 10.92
CA LYS A 353 -169.18 -37.38 11.78
C LYS A 353 -169.22 -36.73 13.15
N VAL A 354 -168.16 -36.73 13.95
CA VAL A 354 -168.09 -36.10 15.29
C VAL A 354 -168.22 -34.56 15.25
N LYS A 355 -168.37 -33.92 14.09
CA LYS A 355 -168.71 -32.49 13.91
C LYS A 355 -170.09 -32.30 13.28
N THR A 356 -170.69 -33.30 12.65
CA THR A 356 -172.16 -33.36 12.47
C THR A 356 -172.85 -34.00 13.67
N GLU A 357 -172.13 -34.72 14.52
CA GLU A 357 -172.53 -35.33 15.79
C GLU A 357 -172.09 -34.45 16.96
N CYS A 358 -171.08 -33.57 16.86
CA CYS A 358 -170.93 -32.43 17.79
C CYS A 358 -171.53 -31.13 17.25
N HIS A 359 -171.90 -30.98 15.97
CA HIS A 359 -172.92 -29.97 15.63
C HIS A 359 -174.29 -30.50 16.00
N LYS A 360 -174.64 -31.79 15.83
CA LYS A 360 -175.85 -32.33 16.47
C LYS A 360 -175.76 -32.30 17.98
N LEU A 361 -174.67 -32.69 18.65
CA LEU A 361 -174.59 -32.61 20.12
C LEU A 361 -174.35 -31.18 20.64
N THR A 362 -173.94 -30.20 19.81
CA THR A 362 -173.95 -28.78 20.20
C THR A 362 -175.26 -28.11 19.79
N GLU A 363 -176.00 -28.61 18.81
CA GLU A 363 -177.38 -28.22 18.51
C GLU A 363 -178.35 -28.94 19.44
N GLU A 364 -178.05 -30.12 19.99
CA GLU A 364 -178.79 -30.87 21.00
C GLU A 364 -178.31 -30.49 22.40
N LEU A 365 -177.13 -29.87 22.56
CA LEU A 365 -176.77 -29.12 23.76
C LEU A 365 -177.31 -27.68 23.69
N ILE A 366 -177.37 -26.98 22.55
CA ILE A 366 -178.00 -25.65 22.47
C ILE A 366 -179.52 -25.76 22.41
N GLN A 367 -180.09 -26.75 21.72
CA GLN A 367 -181.51 -27.11 21.84
C GLN A 367 -181.75 -27.78 23.19
N GLY A 368 -180.82 -28.54 23.76
CA GLY A 368 -180.91 -29.14 25.11
C GLY A 368 -180.56 -28.20 26.26
N GLU A 369 -180.05 -27.00 26.00
CA GLU A 369 -179.83 -25.85 26.88
C GLU A 369 -180.86 -24.75 26.64
N ALA A 370 -181.41 -24.64 25.43
CA ALA A 370 -182.67 -23.95 25.17
C ALA A 370 -183.85 -24.79 25.67
N GLU A 371 -183.71 -26.12 25.78
CA GLU A 371 -184.61 -27.03 26.46
C GLU A 371 -184.21 -27.25 27.90
N ASN A 372 -182.95 -27.16 28.34
CA ASN A 372 -182.68 -26.94 29.78
C ASN A 372 -183.12 -25.54 30.21
N ALA A 373 -183.20 -24.54 29.33
CA ALA A 373 -183.74 -23.22 29.66
C ALA A 373 -185.25 -23.18 29.51
N LYS A 374 -185.86 -23.86 28.54
CA LYS A 374 -187.32 -24.08 28.50
C LYS A 374 -187.76 -25.04 29.60
N LEU A 375 -186.93 -25.99 30.06
CA LEU A 375 -187.20 -26.91 31.16
C LEU A 375 -186.77 -26.36 32.51
N ARG A 376 -185.81 -25.43 32.62
CA ARG A 376 -185.56 -24.65 33.85
C ARG A 376 -186.48 -23.46 33.97
N ARG A 377 -186.96 -22.88 32.87
CA ARG A 377 -188.13 -21.97 32.87
C ARG A 377 -189.43 -22.74 33.06
N LYS A 378 -189.64 -23.93 32.47
CA LYS A 378 -190.76 -24.82 32.82
C LYS A 378 -190.59 -25.49 34.18
N TYR A 379 -189.41 -25.54 34.79
CA TYR A 379 -189.20 -26.03 36.16
C TYR A 379 -189.14 -24.87 37.15
N HIS A 380 -188.95 -23.62 36.74
CA HIS A 380 -189.33 -22.45 37.55
C HIS A 380 -190.82 -22.15 37.42
N LEU A 381 -191.42 -22.31 36.24
CA LEU A 381 -192.87 -22.25 36.07
C LEU A 381 -193.53 -23.45 36.73
N LEU A 382 -193.12 -24.71 36.53
CA LEU A 382 -193.66 -25.83 37.33
C LEU A 382 -193.25 -25.73 38.80
N LYS A 383 -192.12 -25.15 39.21
CA LYS A 383 -191.83 -25.00 40.65
C LYS A 383 -192.64 -23.87 41.28
N GLN A 384 -192.84 -22.73 40.60
CA GLN A 384 -193.77 -21.70 41.04
C GLN A 384 -195.21 -22.22 40.98
N GLU A 385 -195.62 -22.91 39.92
CA GLU A 385 -196.92 -23.57 39.82
C GLU A 385 -197.08 -24.76 40.78
N LEU A 386 -196.03 -25.45 41.26
CA LEU A 386 -196.13 -26.47 42.33
C LEU A 386 -195.99 -25.87 43.73
N GLU A 387 -195.35 -24.71 43.90
CA GLU A 387 -195.35 -23.97 45.16
C GLU A 387 -196.66 -23.19 45.33
N GLU A 388 -197.26 -22.74 44.23
CA GLU A 388 -198.61 -22.17 44.15
C GLU A 388 -199.70 -23.25 44.13
N LYS A 389 -199.60 -24.34 43.35
CA LYS A 389 -200.50 -25.51 43.49
C LYS A 389 -200.25 -26.32 44.76
N GLY A 390 -199.12 -26.14 45.44
CA GLY A 390 -198.91 -26.64 46.81
C GLY A 390 -199.75 -25.84 47.80
N LYS A 391 -199.66 -24.50 47.73
CA LYS A 391 -200.50 -23.60 48.53
C LYS A 391 -201.99 -23.68 48.16
N LEU A 392 -202.32 -23.93 46.89
CA LEU A 392 -203.67 -24.18 46.37
C LEU A 392 -204.06 -25.67 46.35
N ALA A 393 -203.23 -26.55 46.92
CA ALA A 393 -203.63 -27.90 47.35
C ALA A 393 -204.00 -27.88 48.83
N VAL A 394 -203.23 -27.19 49.68
CA VAL A 394 -203.63 -26.91 51.07
C VAL A 394 -204.91 -26.06 51.12
N ASN A 395 -204.93 -24.93 50.39
CA ASN A 395 -206.19 -24.18 50.18
C ASN A 395 -207.11 -24.87 49.14
N GLY A 396 -206.65 -25.95 48.51
CA GLY A 396 -207.45 -26.83 47.66
C GLY A 396 -208.32 -27.77 48.49
N GLU A 397 -207.83 -28.27 49.62
CA GLU A 397 -208.62 -28.96 50.65
C GLU A 397 -209.63 -27.98 51.29
N GLU A 398 -209.19 -26.75 51.62
CA GLU A 398 -210.06 -25.70 52.15
C GLU A 398 -211.16 -25.27 51.14
N CYS A 399 -210.84 -25.21 49.84
CA CYS A 399 -211.81 -24.85 48.80
C CYS A 399 -212.63 -26.06 48.30
N ALA A 400 -212.12 -27.29 48.40
CA ALA A 400 -212.93 -28.51 48.21
C ALA A 400 -214.09 -28.53 49.20
N ARG A 401 -213.83 -28.20 50.47
CA ARG A 401 -214.85 -28.03 51.53
C ARG A 401 -215.92 -26.98 51.21
N GLN A 402 -215.64 -26.03 50.30
CA GLN A 402 -216.61 -25.02 49.83
C GLN A 402 -217.27 -25.40 48.49
N LEU A 403 -216.52 -26.01 47.57
CA LEU A 403 -217.04 -26.55 46.33
C LEU A 403 -217.97 -27.74 46.56
N GLU A 404 -217.78 -28.55 47.60
CA GLU A 404 -218.74 -29.57 48.05
C GLU A 404 -220.09 -28.94 48.44
N GLN A 405 -220.06 -27.76 49.08
CA GLN A 405 -221.26 -27.00 49.47
C GLN A 405 -222.02 -26.45 48.25
N MET A 406 -221.33 -26.10 47.16
CA MET A 406 -221.92 -25.69 45.87
C MET A 406 -222.30 -26.87 44.96
N THR A 407 -221.56 -27.97 45.00
CA THR A 407 -221.81 -29.22 44.25
C THR A 407 -223.12 -29.87 44.67
N PHE A 408 -223.61 -29.56 45.87
CA PHE A 408 -224.95 -29.88 46.31
C PHE A 408 -226.05 -29.16 45.49
N GLN A 409 -225.86 -27.88 45.15
CA GLN A 409 -226.90 -27.04 44.54
C GLN A 409 -227.13 -27.33 43.05
N LEU A 410 -226.06 -27.55 42.27
CA LEU A 410 -226.17 -27.76 40.81
C LEU A 410 -226.56 -29.20 40.41
N LYS A 411 -226.33 -30.19 41.28
CA LYS A 411 -226.78 -31.60 41.07
C LYS A 411 -228.31 -31.72 40.94
N ASP A 412 -229.06 -30.72 41.39
CA ASP A 412 -230.53 -30.69 41.34
C ASP A 412 -231.10 -30.22 39.98
N GLN A 413 -230.30 -29.55 39.13
CA GLN A 413 -230.77 -29.11 37.81
C GLN A 413 -230.53 -30.16 36.71
N ILE A 414 -229.40 -30.88 36.74
CA ILE A 414 -229.07 -31.95 35.78
C ILE A 414 -230.19 -33.01 35.73
N ARG A 415 -230.73 -33.38 36.90
CA ARG A 415 -231.81 -34.36 37.05
C ARG A 415 -233.11 -34.02 36.35
N ARG A 416 -233.36 -32.74 36.01
CA ARG A 416 -234.62 -32.28 35.42
C ARG A 416 -234.68 -32.45 33.90
N VAL A 417 -233.53 -32.61 33.24
CA VAL A 417 -233.42 -32.73 31.77
C VAL A 417 -233.23 -34.19 31.34
N GLN A 418 -232.47 -34.99 32.09
CA GLN A 418 -232.23 -36.41 31.74
C GLN A 418 -233.53 -37.22 31.65
N THR A 419 -234.50 -36.92 32.51
CA THR A 419 -235.83 -37.55 32.52
C THR A 419 -236.67 -37.32 31.26
N GLU A 420 -236.37 -36.32 30.44
CA GLU A 420 -237.10 -36.09 29.19
C GLU A 420 -236.57 -36.94 28.03
N GLN A 421 -235.33 -37.46 28.13
CA GLN A 421 -234.62 -38.08 27.01
C GLN A 421 -234.58 -39.63 27.04
N GLU A 422 -234.63 -40.27 28.22
CA GLU A 422 -234.64 -41.74 28.34
C GLU A 422 -235.84 -42.40 27.66
N THR A 423 -236.92 -41.64 27.45
CA THR A 423 -238.12 -42.01 26.69
C THR A 423 -237.84 -42.48 25.26
N ILE A 424 -236.69 -42.12 24.69
CA ILE A 424 -236.30 -42.42 23.30
C ILE A 424 -235.59 -43.78 23.18
N LEU A 425 -234.77 -44.18 24.16
CA LEU A 425 -233.79 -45.27 23.99
C LEU A 425 -234.38 -46.69 24.11
N CYS A 426 -235.53 -46.86 24.77
CA CYS A 426 -236.07 -48.18 25.15
C CYS A 426 -236.52 -49.06 23.96
N ALA A 427 -236.56 -48.52 22.73
CA ALA A 427 -237.04 -49.23 21.55
C ALA A 427 -236.02 -50.19 20.90
N VAL A 428 -234.71 -49.95 21.04
CA VAL A 428 -233.67 -50.54 20.16
C VAL A 428 -233.03 -51.82 20.71
N GLY A 429 -232.87 -51.96 22.03
CA GLY A 429 -232.03 -52.99 22.65
C GLY A 429 -232.60 -54.42 22.66
N LYS A 430 -232.94 -54.98 21.50
CA LYS A 430 -233.59 -56.31 21.36
C LYS A 430 -232.93 -57.26 20.34
N GLU A 431 -231.68 -57.02 19.92
CA GLU A 431 -231.03 -57.75 18.81
C GLU A 431 -229.78 -58.68 19.10
N ILE A 432 -228.87 -58.51 20.11
CA ILE A 432 -227.40 -58.90 19.97
C ILE A 432 -226.58 -59.73 21.09
N ASP A 433 -225.68 -59.08 21.93
CA ASP A 433 -224.68 -59.42 23.09
C ASP A 433 -223.00 -59.94 23.02
N ALA A 434 -221.65 -59.15 23.09
CA ALA A 434 -219.89 -59.32 23.15
C ALA A 434 -218.39 -58.23 23.35
N ALA A 435 -216.85 -58.41 23.42
CA ALA A 435 -215.37 -57.45 23.64
C ALA A 435 -213.52 -57.66 23.50
N CYS A 436 -212.25 -56.80 23.71
CA CYS A 436 -210.49 -56.88 23.57
C CYS A 436 -208.99 -55.88 24.07
N ASP A 437 -207.46 -55.95 23.84
CA ASP A 437 -205.94 -55.24 24.42
C ASP A 437 -204.19 -54.91 23.82
N PHE A 438 -202.83 -54.51 24.44
CA PHE A 438 -201.22 -53.94 23.97
C PHE A 438 -199.50 -53.80 24.67
N LEU A 439 -198.16 -53.16 24.25
CA LEU A 439 -196.44 -53.09 24.70
C LEU A 439 -195.05 -51.94 24.33
N SER A 440 -193.53 -51.62 24.45
CA SER A 440 -191.84 -51.72 24.93
C SER A 440 -190.43 -50.57 24.62
N ARG A 441 -188.92 -50.25 24.74
CA ARG A 441 -187.21 -50.38 25.17
C ARG A 441 -185.83 -49.19 24.95
N ASP A 442 -184.32 -48.88 25.07
CA ASP A 442 -182.63 -49.06 25.51
C ASP A 442 -181.14 -47.96 25.39
N PRO A 443 -179.62 -48.06 25.68
CA PRO A 443 -178.21 -47.06 25.95
C PRO A 443 -176.41 -46.96 25.51
N GLY A 444 -175.18 -46.20 26.02
CA GLY A 444 -173.49 -45.88 25.59
C GLY A 444 -171.93 -45.30 26.38
N ASP A 445 -170.55 -44.81 25.90
CA ASP A 445 -168.91 -44.56 26.50
C ASP A 445 -167.48 -43.40 26.30
N LYS A 446 -165.95 -43.46 26.45
CA LYS A 446 -164.55 -42.46 26.83
C LYS A 446 -162.80 -42.21 26.31
N PHE A 447 -161.53 -41.66 26.97
CA PHE A 447 -160.02 -40.84 26.61
C PHE A 447 -158.26 -40.83 27.15
N LYS A 448 -157.01 -39.97 26.87
CA LYS A 448 -155.30 -39.85 27.31
C LYS A 448 -153.89 -38.72 26.97
N ALA A 449 -152.45 -38.54 27.48
CA ALA A 449 -151.01 -37.60 27.15
C ALA A 449 -149.31 -37.45 27.82
N ILE A 450 -148.00 -36.74 27.42
CA ILE A 450 -146.34 -36.51 27.97
C ILE A 450 -144.93 -35.43 27.54
N THR A 451 -143.49 -35.21 28.06
CA THR A 451 -142.08 -34.24 27.70
C THR A 451 -140.35 -34.10 28.31
N LEU A 452 -139.10 -33.30 27.93
CA LEU A 452 -137.43 -33.07 28.42
C LEU A 452 -136.15 -31.84 27.97
N THR A 453 -134.67 -31.40 28.05
CA THR A 453 -132.96 -31.42 28.46
C THR A 453 -131.61 -30.19 28.31
N PRO A 454 -130.11 -30.15 28.63
CA PRO A 454 -128.75 -29.06 28.76
C PRO A 454 -126.97 -29.16 28.37
N GLY A 455 -125.58 -28.49 28.45
CA GLY A 455 -124.33 -27.34 28.85
C GLY A 455 -122.56 -27.33 28.44
N LEU A 456 -121.17 -26.68 28.58
CA LEU A 456 -119.96 -25.53 29.08
C LEU A 456 -118.17 -25.30 28.70
N GLU A 457 -117.12 -24.28 29.12
CA GLU A 457 -115.43 -23.82 29.34
C GLU A 457 -113.93 -23.29 28.44
N ASN A 458 -112.50 -22.70 28.56
CA ASN A 458 -111.13 -21.88 29.25
C ASN A 458 -109.47 -21.53 28.55
N ASP A 459 -108.08 -20.86 28.69
CA ASP A 459 -106.85 -19.77 29.28
C ASP A 459 -105.06 -19.51 28.87
N PRO A 460 -103.99 -18.43 29.10
CA PRO A 460 -102.34 -18.04 28.69
C PRO A 460 -100.95 -16.98 29.30
N HIS A 461 -99.48 -16.74 28.93
CA HIS A 461 -98.14 -15.74 29.46
C HIS A 461 -96.37 -15.45 29.01
N ARG A 462 -95.33 -14.32 29.22
CA ARG A 462 -93.60 -14.04 29.47
C ARG A 462 -92.22 -13.01 28.83
N TRP A 463 -90.96 -12.34 29.38
CA TRP A 463 -89.37 -11.76 28.86
C TRP A 463 -88.07 -10.57 29.41
N LEU A 464 -86.57 -10.36 29.16
CA LEU A 464 -85.40 -9.10 29.15
C LEU A 464 -83.69 -8.89 28.88
N ALA A 465 -82.54 -9.46 29.45
CA ALA A 465 -81.16 -8.77 29.70
C ALA A 465 -79.92 -8.54 28.68
N GLU A 466 -79.78 -9.17 27.51
CA GLU A 466 -78.47 -9.29 26.78
C GLU A 466 -77.93 -8.07 26.00
N MET A 467 -78.70 -6.99 25.83
CA MET A 467 -78.37 -5.94 24.85
C MET A 467 -77.22 -4.99 25.25
N LYS A 468 -76.92 -4.86 26.55
CA LYS A 468 -75.93 -3.90 27.06
C LYS A 468 -74.52 -4.11 26.49
N THR A 469 -74.10 -5.37 26.39
CA THR A 469 -72.70 -5.75 26.11
C THR A 469 -72.25 -5.37 24.69
N LYS A 470 -73.17 -5.34 23.71
CA LYS A 470 -72.83 -5.16 22.29
C LYS A 470 -72.41 -3.72 21.93
N LEU A 471 -72.86 -2.72 22.69
CA LEU A 471 -72.54 -1.32 22.43
C LEU A 471 -71.10 -0.95 22.79
N GLN A 472 -70.50 -1.64 23.75
CA GLN A 472 -69.19 -1.27 24.32
C GLN A 472 -68.02 -1.50 23.34
N TRP A 473 -68.16 -2.45 22.41
CA TRP A 473 -67.13 -2.83 21.44
C TRP A 473 -66.89 -1.78 20.35
N LEU A 474 -67.95 -1.11 19.89
CA LEU A 474 -67.87 -0.11 18.81
C LEU A 474 -67.04 1.14 19.18
N CYS A 475 -66.84 1.41 20.47
CA CYS A 475 -66.11 2.59 20.95
C CYS A 475 -64.58 2.47 20.86
N GLU A 476 -64.02 1.27 20.62
CA GLU A 476 -62.56 1.06 20.58
C GLU A 476 -62.00 1.18 19.16
N GLU A 477 -62.66 0.58 18.16
CA GLU A 477 -62.30 0.68 16.72
C GLU A 477 -62.11 2.14 16.25
N VAL A 478 -62.94 3.07 16.74
CA VAL A 478 -62.87 4.49 16.37
C VAL A 478 -61.54 5.14 16.80
N LYS A 479 -60.98 4.76 17.96
CA LYS A 479 -59.72 5.34 18.47
C LYS A 479 -58.52 4.92 17.63
N GLU A 480 -58.56 3.72 17.05
CA GLU A 480 -57.43 3.18 16.28
C GLU A 480 -57.33 3.85 14.90
N ARG A 481 -58.45 4.27 14.31
CA ARG A 481 -58.48 5.05 13.04
C ARG A 481 -57.76 6.40 13.17
N ASP A 482 -58.06 7.14 14.23
CA ASP A 482 -57.58 8.51 14.44
C ASP A 482 -56.04 8.59 14.53
N GLY A 483 -55.43 7.61 15.21
CA GLY A 483 -53.98 7.45 15.31
C GLY A 483 -53.27 7.09 13.98
N ARG A 484 -53.99 6.56 12.99
CA ARG A 484 -53.46 6.32 11.63
C ARG A 484 -53.48 7.59 10.78
N GLU A 485 -54.52 8.42 10.90
CA GLU A 485 -54.64 9.67 10.12
C GLU A 485 -53.56 10.69 10.51
N LEU A 486 -53.26 10.81 11.81
CA LEU A 486 -52.21 11.69 12.34
C LEU A 486 -50.83 11.46 11.68
N LYS A 487 -50.48 10.19 11.39
CA LYS A 487 -49.24 9.83 10.70
C LYS A 487 -49.24 10.25 9.23
N LEU A 488 -50.36 10.05 8.52
CA LEU A 488 -50.52 10.50 7.13
C LEU A 488 -50.39 12.03 7.01
N ARG A 489 -51.00 12.79 7.93
CA ARG A 489 -50.88 14.26 7.98
C ARG A 489 -49.44 14.75 8.19
N TYR A 490 -48.60 13.99 8.89
CA TYR A 490 -47.17 14.31 9.05
C TYR A 490 -46.40 14.16 7.73
N HIS A 491 -46.51 13.01 7.06
CA HIS A 491 -45.85 12.80 5.76
C HIS A 491 -46.31 13.81 4.69
N LEU A 492 -47.60 14.17 4.68
CA LEU A 492 -48.13 15.20 3.77
C LEU A 492 -47.51 16.60 3.99
N ARG A 493 -47.06 16.92 5.22
CA ARG A 493 -46.26 18.14 5.47
C ARG A 493 -44.83 18.00 4.98
N GLN A 494 -44.20 16.84 5.17
CA GLN A 494 -42.84 16.55 4.74
C GLN A 494 -42.69 16.69 3.21
N CYS A 495 -43.57 16.03 2.43
CA CYS A 495 -43.55 16.13 0.97
C CYS A 495 -43.84 17.57 0.47
N ARG A 496 -44.63 18.36 1.20
CA ARG A 496 -44.86 19.79 0.91
C ARG A 496 -43.66 20.69 1.23
N GLY A 497 -42.74 20.25 2.10
CA GLY A 497 -41.45 20.93 2.31
C GLY A 497 -40.53 20.70 1.12
N GLN A 498 -40.31 19.44 0.76
CA GLN A 498 -39.48 19.02 -0.37
C GLN A 498 -39.95 19.62 -1.71
N LEU A 499 -41.28 19.71 -1.92
CA LEU A 499 -41.86 20.40 -3.09
C LEU A 499 -41.65 21.91 -3.11
N LYS A 500 -41.34 22.57 -1.98
CA LYS A 500 -40.96 24.00 -1.96
C LYS A 500 -39.48 24.19 -2.25
N GLU A 501 -38.62 23.34 -1.69
CA GLU A 501 -37.17 23.35 -1.94
C GLU A 501 -36.91 23.16 -3.45
N LEU A 502 -37.49 22.12 -4.06
CA LEU A 502 -37.42 21.88 -5.50
C LEU A 502 -37.98 23.03 -6.37
N LEU A 503 -38.90 23.84 -5.83
CA LEU A 503 -39.48 24.98 -6.56
C LEU A 503 -38.57 26.21 -6.45
N GLN A 504 -37.92 26.44 -5.30
CA GLN A 504 -36.86 27.45 -5.17
C GLN A 504 -35.60 27.11 -5.99
N ASP A 505 -35.25 25.83 -6.07
CA ASP A 505 -34.16 25.36 -6.96
C ASP A 505 -34.49 25.64 -8.43
N LYS A 506 -35.76 25.43 -8.85
CA LYS A 506 -36.20 25.73 -10.22
C LYS A 506 -36.39 27.22 -10.49
N ASP A 507 -36.81 28.02 -9.52
CA ASP A 507 -36.86 29.47 -9.64
C ASP A 507 -35.45 30.07 -9.76
N SER A 508 -34.46 29.54 -9.02
CA SER A 508 -33.07 30.01 -9.09
C SER A 508 -32.33 29.54 -10.35
N GLU A 509 -32.55 28.31 -10.83
CA GLU A 509 -32.14 27.91 -12.19
C GLU A 509 -32.74 28.86 -13.24
N SER A 510 -34.03 29.18 -13.13
CA SER A 510 -34.73 30.06 -14.09
C SER A 510 -34.17 31.49 -14.08
N GLN A 511 -33.78 32.01 -12.90
CA GLN A 511 -33.10 33.29 -12.77
C GLN A 511 -31.71 33.28 -13.43
N LEU A 512 -30.93 32.21 -13.27
CA LEU A 512 -29.63 32.05 -13.94
C LEU A 512 -29.78 32.01 -15.47
N PHE A 513 -30.80 31.33 -16.00
CA PHE A 513 -31.08 31.35 -17.43
C PHE A 513 -31.52 32.74 -17.93
N LEU A 514 -32.36 33.46 -17.18
CA LEU A 514 -32.75 34.84 -17.50
C LEU A 514 -31.55 35.80 -17.51
N GLU A 515 -30.63 35.67 -16.55
CA GLU A 515 -29.37 36.41 -16.53
C GLU A 515 -28.46 36.08 -17.72
N GLN A 516 -28.49 34.84 -18.21
CA GLN A 516 -27.67 34.44 -19.36
C GLN A 516 -28.29 34.89 -20.69
N ILE A 517 -29.63 34.87 -20.80
CA ILE A 517 -30.37 35.42 -21.95
C ILE A 517 -30.15 36.93 -22.05
N THR A 518 -30.36 37.68 -20.97
CA THR A 518 -30.18 39.15 -20.98
C THR A 518 -28.75 39.59 -21.32
N LYS A 519 -27.74 38.82 -20.93
CA LYS A 519 -26.33 39.04 -21.36
C LYS A 519 -26.13 38.77 -22.87
N GLN A 520 -26.85 37.83 -23.46
CA GLN A 520 -26.85 37.60 -24.91
C GLN A 520 -27.66 38.66 -25.68
N GLU A 521 -28.79 39.11 -25.13
CA GLU A 521 -29.59 40.21 -25.69
C GLU A 521 -28.76 41.49 -25.77
N HIS A 522 -28.02 41.86 -24.72
CA HIS A 522 -27.20 43.07 -24.72
C HIS A 522 -26.02 43.01 -25.71
N LEU A 523 -25.41 41.82 -25.90
CA LEU A 523 -24.43 41.59 -26.97
C LEU A 523 -25.04 41.73 -28.38
N LEU A 524 -26.30 41.30 -28.57
CA LEU A 524 -27.03 41.51 -29.82
C LEU A 524 -27.41 42.99 -30.01
N GLU A 525 -27.71 43.73 -28.94
CA GLU A 525 -27.93 45.18 -28.98
C GLU A 525 -26.66 45.96 -29.35
N GLU A 526 -25.48 45.53 -28.87
CA GLU A 526 -24.19 46.09 -29.28
C GLU A 526 -23.92 45.84 -30.77
N ILE A 527 -24.06 44.61 -31.24
CA ILE A 527 -23.91 44.27 -32.67
C ILE A 527 -24.93 45.02 -33.55
N HIS A 528 -26.17 45.20 -33.07
CA HIS A 528 -27.19 46.01 -33.77
C HIS A 528 -27.01 47.52 -33.62
N ARG A 529 -26.10 47.99 -32.78
CA ARG A 529 -25.76 49.41 -32.60
C ARG A 529 -24.54 49.78 -33.43
N GLU A 530 -23.48 48.98 -33.39
CA GLU A 530 -22.33 49.09 -34.32
C GLU A 530 -22.79 49.10 -35.79
N LYS A 531 -23.78 48.26 -36.13
CA LYS A 531 -24.34 48.15 -37.50
C LYS A 531 -25.29 49.29 -37.91
N ARG A 532 -25.47 50.33 -37.08
CA ARG A 532 -26.29 51.53 -37.36
C ARG A 532 -25.56 52.83 -37.05
N GLU A 533 -24.61 52.84 -36.13
CA GLU A 533 -23.77 54.02 -35.85
C GLU A 533 -22.69 54.25 -36.93
N THR A 534 -22.81 53.56 -38.08
CA THR A 534 -22.12 53.87 -39.35
C THR A 534 -23.03 53.91 -40.59
N ASP A 535 -24.38 53.98 -40.43
CA ASP A 535 -25.37 54.09 -41.53
C ASP A 535 -26.58 54.98 -41.12
#